data_AF-A0A327JB17-F1
#
_entry.id   AF-A0A327JB17-F1
#
_cell.length_a   1.000
_cell.length_b   1.000
_cell.length_c   1.000
_cell.angle_alpha   90.00
_cell.angle_beta   90.00
_cell.angle_gamma   90.00
#
_symmetry.space_group_name_H-M   'P 1'
#
loop_
_entity.id
_entity.type
_entity.pdbx_description
1 polymer ?
#
loop_
_entity_poly.entity_id
_entity_poly.type
_entity_poly.pdbx_seq_one_letter_code
_entity_poly.pdbx_strand_id
1 'polypeptide(L)'
;MKIKIRENNTKILDFSDEDRNNFRNFDFKTNFRISSLEQLKTIESCFLPDIIEAGEIISTRDIATTKFVDVIHSIQNFCKKNKIQFHLSTPKILIERDFERVYDEIKSLNKGTDCIIINNSKFLKRFVSENIDIPIELGYGLEINKNNLEEYTNLKNVKCFDFTKNLSLPNEKFSMKKYTIAGVLKMDKIINCPLKNPQKSGFLCDAKCKDNFFEITQNENNFPIICDGFCNCHMYEDIFSNFEKINYLKAIGINIFTFDFTPLQSYYIPYFIRLFMENFSKNFKNKK
;
A
#
# COMPACT_ATOMS: atom_id res chain seq x y z
N MET A 1 -0.40 15.53 18.89
CA MET A 1 -0.90 14.64 19.97
C MET A 1 -0.10 13.36 19.86
N LYS A 2 0.91 13.12 20.72
CA LYS A 2 1.73 11.90 20.68
C LYS A 2 0.88 10.72 21.11
N ILE A 3 0.41 9.90 20.18
CA ILE A 3 -0.32 8.67 20.53
C ILE A 3 0.73 7.66 21.01
N LYS A 4 1.03 7.68 22.32
CA LYS A 4 1.63 6.53 23.00
C LYS A 4 0.58 5.42 23.02
N ILE A 5 0.62 4.55 22.02
CA ILE A 5 -0.17 3.33 22.03
C ILE A 5 0.48 2.42 23.07
N ARG A 6 -0.02 2.53 24.30
CA ARG A 6 0.26 1.57 25.37
C ARG A 6 -0.20 0.20 24.86
N GLU A 7 0.72 -0.76 24.88
CA GLU A 7 0.53 -2.18 24.53
C GLU A 7 -0.60 -2.90 25.31
N ASN A 8 -1.30 -2.22 26.23
CA ASN A 8 -2.18 -2.85 27.23
C ASN A 8 -3.67 -2.92 26.86
N ASN A 9 -4.07 -2.60 25.61
CA ASN A 9 -5.49 -2.59 25.21
C ASN A 9 -5.80 -3.38 23.93
N THR A 10 -4.97 -4.37 23.56
CA THR A 10 -5.36 -5.41 22.60
C THR A 10 -6.33 -6.39 23.26
N LYS A 11 -7.52 -5.91 23.66
CA LYS A 11 -8.67 -6.81 23.75
C LYS A 11 -8.79 -7.46 22.38
N ILE A 12 -8.79 -8.80 22.34
CA ILE A 12 -9.15 -9.56 21.14
C ILE A 12 -10.47 -8.95 20.66
N LEU A 13 -10.43 -8.31 19.49
CA LEU A 13 -11.57 -7.60 18.94
C LEU A 13 -12.48 -8.66 18.32
N ASP A 14 -13.53 -9.03 19.06
CA ASP A 14 -14.59 -9.88 18.55
C ASP A 14 -15.51 -9.05 17.65
N PHE A 15 -15.17 -8.98 16.37
CA PHE A 15 -16.06 -8.46 15.33
C PHE A 15 -17.14 -9.50 15.03
N SER A 16 -18.41 -9.08 15.04
CA SER A 16 -19.51 -9.96 14.68
C SER A 16 -19.44 -10.39 13.22
N ASP A 17 -19.99 -11.56 12.88
CA ASP A 17 -20.09 -11.99 11.47
C ASP A 17 -20.84 -10.96 10.61
N GLU A 18 -21.80 -10.25 11.20
CA GLU A 18 -22.52 -9.16 10.55
C GLU A 18 -21.58 -7.99 10.20
N ASP A 19 -20.73 -7.55 11.14
CA ASP A 19 -19.75 -6.48 10.86
C ASP A 19 -18.80 -6.88 9.73
N ARG A 20 -18.33 -8.13 9.76
CA ARG A 20 -17.42 -8.68 8.73
C ARG A 20 -18.06 -8.72 7.35
N ASN A 21 -19.32 -9.15 7.28
CA ASN A 21 -20.08 -9.20 6.05
C ASN A 21 -20.42 -7.80 5.50
N ASN A 22 -20.65 -6.83 6.39
CA ASN A 22 -21.00 -5.45 6.00
C ASN A 22 -19.81 -4.64 5.48
N PHE A 23 -18.56 -5.01 5.81
CA PHE A 23 -17.38 -4.23 5.44
C PHE A 23 -17.15 -4.12 3.92
N ARG A 24 -17.72 -5.03 3.12
CA ARG A 24 -17.67 -4.99 1.65
C ARG A 24 -18.93 -4.42 1.00
N ASN A 25 -19.93 -4.01 1.78
CA ASN A 25 -21.24 -3.56 1.29
C ASN A 25 -21.36 -2.02 1.21
N PHE A 26 -20.24 -1.32 1.16
CA PHE A 26 -20.24 0.12 0.93
C PHE A 26 -20.43 0.44 -0.56
N ASP A 27 -20.87 1.67 -0.84
CA ASP A 27 -20.95 2.22 -2.20
C ASP A 27 -19.59 2.72 -2.73
N PHE A 28 -18.50 2.26 -2.12
CA PHE A 28 -17.11 2.46 -2.49
C PHE A 28 -16.31 1.21 -2.16
N LYS A 29 -15.11 1.10 -2.72
CA LYS A 29 -14.17 0.01 -2.41
C LYS A 29 -13.20 0.38 -1.31
N THR A 30 -12.84 -0.60 -0.50
CA THR A 30 -11.75 -0.54 0.48
C THR A 30 -10.48 -1.16 -0.11
N ASN A 31 -9.36 -0.48 0.08
CA ASN A 31 -8.03 -0.96 -0.33
C ASN A 31 -7.12 -1.06 0.89
N PHE A 32 -6.54 -2.22 1.15
CA PHE A 32 -5.51 -2.38 2.17
C PHE A 32 -4.14 -2.47 1.51
N ARG A 33 -3.31 -1.45 1.74
CA ARG A 33 -1.89 -1.49 1.35
C ARG A 33 -1.09 -2.15 2.46
N ILE A 34 -0.41 -3.24 2.12
CA ILE A 34 0.30 -4.10 3.08
C ILE A 34 1.74 -4.34 2.63
N SER A 35 2.58 -4.79 3.56
CA SER A 35 3.98 -5.13 3.32
C SER A 35 4.35 -6.52 3.83
N SER A 36 3.49 -7.24 4.56
CA SER A 36 3.87 -8.51 5.19
C SER A 36 2.81 -9.61 5.13
N LEU A 37 3.28 -10.85 5.22
CA LEU A 37 2.43 -12.05 5.33
C LEU A 37 1.71 -12.14 6.68
N GLU A 38 2.26 -11.53 7.74
CA GLU A 38 1.58 -11.48 9.04
C GLU A 38 0.34 -10.59 9.01
N GLN A 39 0.39 -9.48 8.27
CA GLN A 39 -0.77 -8.63 8.04
C GLN A 39 -1.88 -9.41 7.31
N LEU A 40 -1.55 -10.25 6.33
CA LEU A 40 -2.54 -11.12 5.68
C LEU A 40 -3.26 -12.05 6.66
N LYS A 41 -2.51 -12.68 7.58
CA LYS A 41 -3.12 -13.56 8.59
C LYS A 41 -4.12 -12.80 9.48
N THR A 42 -3.83 -11.54 9.78
CA THR A 42 -4.71 -10.68 10.56
C THR A 42 -5.92 -10.21 9.75
N ILE A 43 -5.74 -9.91 8.47
CA ILE A 43 -6.83 -9.58 7.54
C ILE A 43 -7.80 -10.77 7.45
N GLU A 44 -7.29 -11.99 7.29
CA GLU A 44 -8.10 -13.21 7.22
C GLU A 44 -8.97 -13.42 8.47
N SER A 45 -8.44 -13.10 9.65
CA SER A 45 -9.14 -13.28 10.92
C SER A 45 -10.10 -12.14 11.27
N CYS A 46 -9.97 -10.98 10.61
CA CYS A 46 -10.72 -9.77 10.94
C CYS A 46 -11.70 -9.38 9.81
N PHE A 47 -11.21 -8.79 8.73
CA PHE A 47 -12.03 -8.26 7.64
C PHE A 47 -11.32 -8.38 6.30
N LEU A 48 -12.09 -8.68 5.25
CA LEU A 48 -11.60 -8.77 3.89
C LEU A 48 -11.88 -7.46 3.14
N PRO A 49 -10.87 -6.73 2.66
CA PRO A 49 -11.07 -5.54 1.83
C PRO A 49 -11.50 -5.93 0.42
N ASP A 50 -11.88 -4.96 -0.41
CA ASP A 50 -12.14 -5.20 -1.84
C ASP A 50 -10.84 -5.40 -2.61
N ILE A 51 -9.80 -4.66 -2.22
CA ILE A 51 -8.49 -4.64 -2.87
C ILE A 51 -7.39 -4.83 -1.83
N ILE A 52 -6.36 -5.62 -2.18
CA ILE A 52 -5.07 -5.64 -1.50
C ILE A 52 -4.00 -5.11 -2.44
N GLU A 53 -3.20 -4.19 -1.93
CA GLU A 53 -2.06 -3.60 -2.61
C GLU A 53 -0.76 -4.02 -1.91
N ALA A 54 0.21 -4.53 -2.67
CA ALA A 54 1.54 -4.88 -2.14
C ALA A 54 2.60 -4.85 -3.25
N GLY A 55 3.88 -4.75 -2.88
CA GLY A 55 5.01 -4.95 -3.81
C GLY A 55 6.08 -3.87 -3.75
N GLU A 56 5.70 -2.60 -3.54
CA GLU A 56 6.68 -1.51 -3.48
C GLU A 56 7.62 -1.67 -2.28
N ILE A 57 7.05 -2.04 -1.13
CA ILE A 57 7.78 -2.31 0.11
C ILE A 57 7.26 -3.65 0.63
N ILE A 58 8.17 -4.60 0.81
CA ILE A 58 7.89 -5.88 1.48
C ILE A 58 8.76 -5.95 2.72
N SER A 59 8.19 -6.52 3.79
CA SER A 59 8.85 -6.69 5.08
C SER A 59 10.18 -7.43 4.93
N THR A 60 11.21 -6.83 5.52
CA THR A 60 12.56 -7.43 5.62
C THR A 60 12.54 -8.79 6.30
N ARG A 61 11.60 -9.02 7.22
CA ARG A 61 11.41 -10.31 7.89
C ARG A 61 10.97 -11.40 6.92
N ASP A 62 9.99 -11.10 6.06
CA ASP A 62 9.48 -12.07 5.08
C ASP A 62 10.55 -12.36 4.01
N ILE A 63 11.22 -11.32 3.49
CA ILE A 63 12.26 -11.50 2.46
C ILE A 63 13.55 -12.14 2.99
N ALA A 64 13.79 -12.11 4.31
CA ALA A 64 14.94 -12.80 4.92
C ALA A 64 14.79 -14.32 4.86
N THR A 65 13.56 -14.84 4.80
CA THR A 65 13.27 -16.28 4.79
C THR A 65 12.62 -16.77 3.50
N THR A 66 12.17 -15.86 2.63
CA THR A 66 11.37 -16.19 1.44
C THR A 66 11.69 -15.24 0.30
N LYS A 67 11.73 -15.71 -0.95
CA LYS A 67 11.99 -14.82 -2.08
C LYS A 67 10.82 -13.86 -2.30
N PHE A 68 11.10 -12.65 -2.79
CA PHE A 68 10.07 -11.65 -3.11
C PHE A 68 8.92 -12.23 -3.94
N VAL A 69 9.23 -12.94 -5.03
CA VAL A 69 8.24 -13.58 -5.92
C VAL A 69 7.34 -14.56 -5.16
N ASP A 70 7.90 -15.34 -4.23
CA ASP A 70 7.14 -16.32 -3.43
C ASP A 70 6.23 -15.62 -2.38
N VAL A 71 6.68 -14.49 -1.83
CA VAL A 71 5.84 -13.63 -0.98
C VAL A 71 4.66 -13.08 -1.79
N ILE A 72 4.89 -12.55 -2.99
CA ILE A 72 3.82 -12.04 -3.86
C ILE A 72 2.86 -13.15 -4.28
N HIS A 73 3.35 -14.33 -4.66
CA HIS A 73 2.49 -15.48 -4.97
C HIS A 73 1.60 -15.87 -3.78
N SER A 74 2.13 -15.79 -2.56
CA SER A 74 1.34 -16.06 -1.34
C SER A 74 0.20 -15.04 -1.19
N ILE A 75 0.47 -13.76 -1.47
CA ILE A 75 -0.56 -12.70 -1.47
C ILE A 75 -1.58 -12.91 -2.59
N GLN A 76 -1.15 -13.23 -3.81
CA GLN A 76 -2.05 -13.53 -4.94
C GLN A 76 -2.96 -14.71 -4.65
N ASN A 77 -2.41 -15.80 -4.10
CA ASN A 77 -3.19 -16.98 -3.73
C ASN A 77 -4.23 -16.64 -2.65
N PHE A 78 -3.84 -15.85 -1.65
CA PHE A 78 -4.76 -15.33 -0.64
C PHE A 78 -5.89 -14.50 -1.26
N CYS A 79 -5.55 -13.58 -2.16
CA CYS A 79 -6.53 -12.71 -2.82
C CYS A 79 -7.51 -13.52 -3.67
N LYS A 80 -7.00 -14.47 -4.47
CA LYS A 80 -7.82 -15.38 -5.28
C LYS A 80 -8.77 -16.22 -4.43
N LYS A 81 -8.28 -16.82 -3.33
CA LYS A 81 -9.09 -17.62 -2.39
C LYS A 81 -10.26 -16.81 -1.83
N ASN A 82 -10.01 -15.55 -1.49
CA ASN A 82 -10.97 -14.68 -0.79
C ASN A 82 -11.74 -13.72 -1.72
N LYS A 83 -11.59 -13.86 -3.04
CA LYS A 83 -12.19 -12.96 -4.05
C LYS A 83 -11.86 -11.49 -3.77
N ILE A 84 -10.59 -11.20 -3.51
CA ILE A 84 -10.03 -9.86 -3.34
C ILE A 84 -9.28 -9.51 -4.62
N GLN A 85 -9.38 -8.28 -5.09
CA GLN A 85 -8.57 -7.81 -6.21
C GLN A 85 -7.13 -7.58 -5.74
N PHE A 86 -6.15 -8.09 -6.47
CA PHE A 86 -4.74 -7.89 -6.15
C PHE A 86 -4.12 -6.81 -7.04
N HIS A 87 -3.61 -5.75 -6.41
CA HIS A 87 -2.88 -4.68 -7.08
C HIS A 87 -1.39 -4.78 -6.76
N LEU A 88 -0.57 -5.06 -7.78
CA LEU A 88 0.89 -5.18 -7.63
C LEU A 88 1.54 -3.81 -7.79
N SER A 89 2.27 -3.37 -6.78
CA SER A 89 2.92 -2.05 -6.76
C SER A 89 4.40 -2.15 -7.12
N THR A 90 4.86 -1.33 -8.07
CA THR A 90 6.26 -1.28 -8.46
C THR A 90 7.08 -0.40 -7.52
N PRO A 91 8.40 -0.63 -7.39
CA PRO A 91 9.27 0.24 -6.61
C PRO A 91 9.32 1.68 -7.16
N LYS A 92 9.34 2.68 -6.26
CA LYS A 92 9.49 4.10 -6.62
C LYS A 92 10.86 4.42 -7.23
N ILE A 93 11.93 3.88 -6.67
CA ILE A 93 13.31 4.14 -7.11
C ILE A 93 14.00 2.82 -7.40
N LEU A 94 14.56 2.71 -8.59
CA LEU A 94 15.53 1.69 -8.94
C LEU A 94 16.78 2.38 -9.43
N ILE A 95 17.94 1.88 -8.99
CA ILE A 95 19.20 2.20 -9.65
C ILE A 95 19.21 1.51 -11.02
N GLU A 96 19.80 2.16 -12.02
CA GLU A 96 19.72 1.69 -13.41
C GLU A 96 20.15 0.23 -13.59
N ARG A 97 21.20 -0.14 -12.86
CA ARG A 97 21.77 -1.49 -12.90
C ARG A 97 20.76 -2.58 -12.56
N ASP A 98 19.81 -2.31 -11.67
CA ASP A 98 18.89 -3.33 -11.17
C ASP A 98 17.53 -3.28 -11.88
N PHE A 99 17.31 -2.31 -12.78
CA PHE A 99 16.02 -2.07 -13.42
C PHE A 99 15.52 -3.29 -14.21
N GLU A 100 16.31 -3.81 -15.15
CA GLU A 100 15.88 -4.93 -16.02
C GLU A 100 15.49 -6.17 -15.21
N ARG A 101 16.30 -6.54 -14.21
CA ARG A 101 16.00 -7.68 -13.34
C ARG A 101 14.67 -7.51 -12.60
N VAL A 102 14.46 -6.36 -11.98
CA VAL A 102 13.24 -6.09 -11.22
C VAL A 102 12.03 -5.98 -12.15
N TYR A 103 12.21 -5.40 -13.34
CA TYR A 103 11.18 -5.34 -14.37
C TYR A 103 10.71 -6.73 -14.76
N ASP A 104 11.63 -7.65 -15.05
CA ASP A 104 11.29 -9.03 -15.42
C ASP A 104 10.59 -9.78 -14.28
N GLU A 105 11.03 -9.59 -13.03
CA GLU A 105 10.35 -10.14 -11.85
C GLU A 105 8.91 -9.63 -11.75
N ILE A 106 8.68 -8.31 -11.83
CA ILE A 106 7.33 -7.72 -11.79
C ILE A 106 6.48 -8.19 -12.96
N LYS A 107 7.05 -8.25 -14.16
CA LYS A 107 6.36 -8.73 -15.37
C LYS A 107 5.93 -10.19 -15.23
N SER A 108 6.77 -11.04 -14.63
CA SER A 108 6.43 -12.45 -14.37
C SER A 108 5.24 -12.59 -13.41
N LEU A 109 5.08 -11.65 -12.47
CA LEU A 109 4.01 -11.60 -11.48
C LEU A 109 2.70 -10.98 -12.03
N ASN A 110 2.68 -10.53 -13.29
CA ASN A 110 1.47 -10.01 -13.93
C ASN A 110 0.32 -11.04 -13.91
N LYS A 111 0.64 -12.34 -14.03
CA LYS A 111 -0.35 -13.41 -13.94
C LYS A 111 -0.88 -13.50 -12.50
N GLY A 112 -2.18 -13.27 -12.33
CA GLY A 112 -2.82 -13.23 -11.00
C GLY A 112 -2.85 -11.84 -10.36
N THR A 113 -2.53 -10.81 -11.13
CA THR A 113 -2.66 -9.40 -10.75
C THR A 113 -3.81 -8.76 -11.52
N ASP A 114 -4.66 -7.98 -10.84
CA ASP A 114 -5.79 -7.27 -11.44
C ASP A 114 -5.42 -5.86 -11.93
N CYS A 115 -4.40 -5.25 -11.30
CA CYS A 115 -3.89 -3.94 -11.67
C CYS A 115 -2.42 -3.79 -11.26
N ILE A 116 -1.61 -3.10 -12.07
CA ILE A 116 -0.23 -2.74 -11.70
C ILE A 116 -0.18 -1.25 -11.35
N ILE A 117 0.32 -0.96 -10.15
CA ILE A 117 0.56 0.40 -9.67
C ILE A 117 1.98 0.79 -10.02
N ILE A 118 2.11 1.81 -10.85
CA ILE A 118 3.39 2.27 -11.36
C ILE A 118 3.86 3.46 -10.52
N ASN A 119 4.96 3.31 -9.80
CA ASN A 119 5.57 4.37 -8.98
C ASN A 119 6.81 5.00 -9.62
N ASN A 120 7.17 4.60 -10.84
CA ASN A 120 8.37 5.07 -11.53
C ASN A 120 8.15 5.17 -13.04
N SER A 121 8.58 6.26 -13.66
CA SER A 121 8.31 6.57 -15.06
C SER A 121 8.99 5.61 -16.05
N LYS A 122 10.10 4.95 -15.67
CA LYS A 122 10.76 3.94 -16.52
C LYS A 122 9.90 2.69 -16.66
N PHE A 123 9.27 2.24 -15.57
CA PHE A 123 8.27 1.17 -15.63
C PHE A 123 7.11 1.55 -16.55
N LEU A 124 6.56 2.76 -16.38
CA LEU A 124 5.44 3.21 -17.21
C LEU A 124 5.79 3.15 -18.70
N LYS A 125 6.94 3.72 -19.09
CA LYS A 125 7.44 3.69 -20.48
C LYS A 125 7.58 2.27 -21.00
N ARG A 126 8.16 1.35 -20.20
CA ARG A 126 8.38 -0.04 -20.61
C ARG A 126 7.05 -0.80 -20.77
N PHE A 127 6.15 -0.70 -19.80
CA PHE A 127 4.83 -1.33 -19.83
C PHE A 127 3.99 -0.85 -21.03
N VAL A 128 4.03 0.44 -21.34
CA VAL A 128 3.37 1.02 -22.52
C VAL A 128 4.02 0.51 -23.81
N SER A 129 5.36 0.52 -23.90
CA SER A 129 6.07 0.08 -25.10
C SER A 129 5.84 -1.40 -25.45
N GLU A 130 5.66 -2.24 -24.43
CA GLU A 130 5.43 -3.67 -24.60
C GLU A 130 3.93 -4.03 -24.72
N ASN A 131 3.03 -3.04 -24.70
CA ASN A 131 1.58 -3.23 -24.76
C ASN A 131 1.06 -4.27 -23.75
N ILE A 132 1.56 -4.24 -22.51
CA ILE A 132 1.12 -5.18 -21.49
C ILE A 132 -0.36 -4.93 -21.18
N ASP A 133 -1.20 -5.94 -21.46
CA ASP A 133 -2.67 -5.86 -21.34
C ASP A 133 -3.14 -6.10 -19.90
N ILE A 134 -2.79 -5.17 -19.01
CA ILE A 134 -3.27 -5.11 -17.63
C ILE A 134 -3.62 -3.66 -17.27
N PRO A 135 -4.68 -3.41 -16.47
CA PRO A 135 -4.95 -2.08 -15.95
C PRO A 135 -3.76 -1.50 -15.18
N ILE A 136 -3.45 -0.23 -15.46
CA ILE A 136 -2.40 0.54 -14.81
C ILE A 136 -3.03 1.57 -13.88
N GLU A 137 -2.48 1.64 -12.68
CA GLU A 137 -2.67 2.72 -11.73
C GLU A 137 -1.43 3.62 -11.74
N LEU A 138 -1.63 4.93 -11.85
CA LEU A 138 -0.58 5.92 -11.62
C LEU A 138 -0.38 6.07 -10.11
N GLY A 139 0.73 5.54 -9.60
CA GLY A 139 1.04 5.53 -8.17
C GLY A 139 1.65 6.85 -7.68
N TYR A 140 1.71 7.00 -6.36
CA TYR A 140 2.20 8.20 -5.68
C TYR A 140 3.70 8.46 -5.88
N GLY A 141 4.45 7.46 -6.37
CA GLY A 141 5.87 7.64 -6.70
C GLY A 141 6.12 8.47 -7.95
N LEU A 142 5.11 8.65 -8.81
CA LEU A 142 5.19 9.47 -10.01
C LEU A 142 4.98 10.96 -9.66
N GLU A 143 5.82 11.82 -10.22
CA GLU A 143 5.64 13.26 -10.15
C GLU A 143 4.60 13.70 -11.18
N ILE A 144 3.33 13.61 -10.81
CA ILE A 144 2.19 13.97 -11.66
C ILE A 144 1.79 15.43 -11.44
N ASN A 145 1.60 16.15 -12.54
CA ASN A 145 1.04 17.50 -12.57
C ASN A 145 0.02 17.60 -13.71
N LYS A 146 -0.63 18.76 -13.86
CA LYS A 146 -1.68 18.95 -14.87
C LYS A 146 -1.18 18.67 -16.31
N ASN A 147 0.08 18.98 -16.62
CA ASN A 147 0.62 18.86 -17.97
C ASN A 147 0.85 17.39 -18.36
N ASN A 148 1.47 16.60 -17.48
CA ASN A 148 1.77 15.19 -17.79
C ASN A 148 0.60 14.24 -17.52
N LEU A 149 -0.38 14.65 -16.69
CA LEU A 149 -1.57 13.85 -16.43
C LEU A 149 -2.35 13.57 -17.71
N GLU A 150 -2.49 14.57 -18.58
CA GLU A 150 -3.23 14.41 -19.83
C GLU A 150 -2.59 13.35 -20.73
N GLU A 151 -1.27 13.39 -20.87
CA GLU A 151 -0.51 12.39 -21.63
C GLU A 151 -0.76 10.97 -21.10
N TYR A 152 -0.72 10.79 -19.77
CA TYR A 152 -0.93 9.49 -19.16
C TYR A 152 -2.39 9.02 -19.20
N THR A 153 -3.37 9.93 -19.12
CA THR A 153 -4.80 9.56 -19.21
C THR A 153 -5.20 9.04 -20.59
N ASN A 154 -4.46 9.43 -21.63
CA ASN A 154 -4.73 8.95 -22.99
C ASN A 154 -4.14 7.55 -23.26
N LEU A 155 -3.35 7.01 -22.32
CA LEU A 155 -2.86 5.64 -22.40
C LEU A 155 -4.01 4.67 -22.13
N LYS A 156 -4.29 3.78 -23.09
CA LYS A 156 -5.43 2.84 -23.08
C LYS A 156 -5.62 2.09 -21.75
N ASN A 157 -4.51 1.69 -21.13
CA ASN A 157 -4.50 0.81 -19.97
C ASN A 157 -4.47 1.57 -18.64
N VAL A 158 -4.27 2.89 -18.65
CA VAL A 158 -4.33 3.70 -17.42
C VAL A 158 -5.80 3.87 -17.01
N LYS A 159 -6.17 3.32 -15.85
CA LYS A 159 -7.55 3.30 -15.33
C LYS A 159 -7.69 3.90 -13.95
N CYS A 160 -6.60 3.91 -13.17
CA CYS A 160 -6.61 4.35 -11.78
C CYS A 160 -5.58 5.46 -11.54
N PHE A 161 -5.91 6.37 -10.62
CA PHE A 161 -4.97 7.35 -10.07
C PHE A 161 -5.22 7.56 -8.57
N ASP A 162 -4.13 7.66 -7.81
CA ASP A 162 -4.15 8.01 -6.39
C ASP A 162 -4.10 9.53 -6.21
N PHE A 163 -5.24 10.11 -5.82
CA PHE A 163 -5.44 11.55 -5.64
C PHE A 163 -5.00 12.07 -4.27
N THR A 164 -4.40 11.23 -3.41
CA THR A 164 -4.03 11.61 -2.02
C THR A 164 -3.24 12.91 -1.96
N LYS A 165 -2.28 13.12 -2.88
CA LYS A 165 -1.48 14.35 -2.97
C LYS A 165 -1.97 15.35 -4.03
N ASN A 166 -2.95 14.96 -4.85
CA ASN A 166 -3.28 15.62 -6.11
C ASN A 166 -4.79 15.84 -6.27
N LEU A 167 -5.51 16.10 -5.17
CA LEU A 167 -6.97 16.19 -5.16
C LEU A 167 -7.54 17.31 -6.06
N SER A 168 -6.72 18.30 -6.41
CA SER A 168 -7.09 19.40 -7.31
C SER A 168 -6.94 19.06 -8.81
N LEU A 169 -6.34 17.90 -9.15
CA LEU A 169 -6.18 17.50 -10.54
C LEU A 169 -7.50 16.97 -11.14
N PRO A 170 -7.72 17.16 -12.46
CA PRO A 170 -8.87 16.59 -13.16
C PRO A 170 -8.95 15.07 -12.97
N ASN A 171 -10.17 14.56 -12.74
CA ASN A 171 -10.36 13.16 -12.36
C ASN A 171 -11.36 12.40 -13.24
N GLU A 172 -12.00 13.06 -14.19
CA GLU A 172 -13.16 12.58 -14.95
C GLU A 172 -12.80 11.40 -15.86
N LYS A 173 -11.54 11.32 -16.31
CA LYS A 173 -11.05 10.27 -17.22
C LYS A 173 -10.70 8.95 -16.52
N PHE A 174 -10.59 8.93 -15.19
CA PHE A 174 -10.26 7.73 -14.44
C PHE A 174 -11.52 7.02 -13.95
N SER A 175 -11.63 5.71 -14.20
CA SER A 175 -12.73 4.90 -13.67
C SER A 175 -12.51 4.52 -12.20
N MET A 176 -11.25 4.42 -11.79
CA MET A 176 -10.84 4.13 -10.42
C MET A 176 -10.12 5.35 -9.84
N LYS A 177 -10.60 5.86 -8.71
CA LYS A 177 -10.08 7.09 -8.09
C LYS A 177 -9.81 6.79 -6.63
N LYS A 178 -8.54 6.73 -6.28
CA LYS A 178 -8.06 6.29 -4.97
C LYS A 178 -7.70 7.47 -4.07
N TYR A 179 -7.91 7.32 -2.78
CA TYR A 179 -7.43 8.26 -1.76
C TYR A 179 -7.11 7.53 -0.45
N THR A 180 -5.95 7.81 0.15
CA THR A 180 -5.55 7.24 1.44
C THR A 180 -6.23 7.99 2.59
N ILE A 181 -7.03 7.26 3.36
CA ILE A 181 -7.84 7.81 4.45
C ILE A 181 -7.30 7.46 5.83
N ALA A 182 -6.45 6.45 5.96
CA ALA A 182 -5.91 6.04 7.24
C ALA A 182 -4.61 5.27 7.07
N GLY A 183 -3.87 5.12 8.17
CA GLY A 183 -2.58 4.45 8.19
C GLY A 183 -1.50 5.44 8.58
N VAL A 184 -0.45 5.55 7.77
CA VAL A 184 0.71 6.37 8.10
C VAL A 184 1.09 7.28 6.94
N LEU A 185 1.50 8.50 7.29
CA LEU A 185 1.99 9.48 6.32
C LEU A 185 3.44 9.14 5.94
N LYS A 186 3.65 8.70 4.71
CA LYS A 186 4.97 8.49 4.12
C LYS A 186 5.60 9.82 3.73
N MET A 187 6.82 10.08 4.20
CA MET A 187 7.61 11.23 3.79
C MET A 187 8.18 11.00 2.38
N ASP A 188 8.32 12.06 1.58
CA ASP A 188 9.02 11.98 0.28
C ASP A 188 10.54 11.86 0.41
N LYS A 189 11.05 11.70 1.63
CA LYS A 189 12.47 11.51 1.92
C LYS A 189 12.82 10.02 2.00
N ILE A 190 13.72 9.60 1.12
CA ILE A 190 14.38 8.30 1.16
C ILE A 190 15.80 8.50 1.69
N ILE A 191 16.19 7.69 2.65
CA ILE A 191 17.55 7.67 3.20
C ILE A 191 18.23 6.35 2.86
N ASN A 192 19.55 6.38 2.75
CA ASN A 192 20.33 5.15 2.72
C ASN A 192 20.15 4.41 4.05
N CYS A 193 20.10 3.07 4.00
CA CYS A 193 20.06 2.28 5.22
C CYS A 193 21.26 2.62 6.13
N PRO A 194 21.02 3.10 7.37
CA PRO A 194 22.09 3.45 8.29
C PRO A 194 22.87 2.22 8.78
N LEU A 195 22.33 1.01 8.56
CA LEU A 195 23.00 -0.27 8.83
C LEU A 195 23.68 -0.87 7.58
N LYS A 196 23.72 -0.15 6.46
CA LYS A 196 24.37 -0.62 5.23
C LYS A 196 25.89 -0.64 5.42
N ASN A 197 26.48 -1.83 5.41
CA ASN A 197 27.93 -1.96 5.21
C ASN A 197 28.23 -1.76 3.71
N PRO A 198 28.94 -0.70 3.29
CA PRO A 198 29.19 -0.40 1.88
C PRO A 198 30.01 -1.48 1.15
N GLN A 199 30.63 -2.41 1.88
CA GLN A 199 31.48 -3.47 1.32
C GLN A 199 30.75 -4.78 0.94
N LYS A 200 29.46 -4.95 1.27
CA LYS A 200 28.68 -6.15 0.89
C LYS A 200 27.68 -5.84 -0.22
N SER A 201 27.73 -6.60 -1.31
CA SER A 201 26.80 -6.47 -2.44
C SER A 201 25.46 -7.19 -2.17
N GLY A 202 24.37 -6.52 -2.54
CA GLY A 202 23.15 -7.13 -3.09
C GLY A 202 22.09 -7.66 -2.11
N PHE A 203 22.37 -8.71 -1.34
CA PHE A 203 21.29 -9.52 -0.76
C PHE A 203 21.59 -10.14 0.62
N LEU A 204 22.79 -9.95 1.16
CA LEU A 204 23.18 -10.44 2.49
C LEU A 204 23.31 -9.25 3.45
N CYS A 205 22.15 -8.75 3.90
CA CYS A 205 22.08 -7.73 4.94
C CYS A 205 22.08 -8.41 6.32
N ASP A 206 23.10 -8.15 7.14
CA ASP A 206 23.17 -8.62 8.54
C ASP A 206 22.42 -7.69 9.51
N ALA A 207 21.70 -6.69 8.99
CA ALA A 207 20.99 -5.73 9.81
C ALA A 207 19.89 -6.42 10.63
N LYS A 208 19.79 -6.04 11.92
CA LYS A 208 18.78 -6.55 12.87
C LYS A 208 17.33 -6.23 12.47
N CYS A 209 17.10 -5.45 11.40
CA CYS A 209 15.78 -5.24 10.82
C CYS A 209 15.13 -6.51 10.26
N LYS A 210 15.86 -7.62 10.16
CA LYS A 210 15.29 -8.95 9.88
C LYS A 210 14.54 -9.56 11.07
N ASP A 211 14.88 -9.14 12.29
CA ASP A 211 14.38 -9.74 13.54
C ASP A 211 13.14 -9.02 14.09
N ASN A 212 12.94 -7.75 13.71
CA ASN A 212 11.80 -6.93 14.12
C ASN A 212 11.12 -6.30 12.89
N PHE A 213 9.81 -6.07 12.98
CA PHE A 213 9.07 -5.34 11.94
C PHE A 213 9.63 -3.93 11.70
N PHE A 214 10.08 -3.27 12.77
CA PHE A 214 10.56 -1.89 12.76
C PHE A 214 11.62 -1.71 13.84
N GLU A 215 12.84 -1.34 13.46
CA GLU A 215 13.64 -0.32 14.16
C GLU A 215 15.00 -0.16 13.48
N ILE A 216 15.23 1.03 12.91
CA ILE A 216 16.51 1.69 13.13
C ILE A 216 16.17 3.06 13.71
N THR A 217 15.98 3.10 15.02
CA THR A 217 15.84 4.32 15.82
C THR A 217 17.18 5.03 15.89
N GLN A 218 17.64 5.56 14.76
CA GLN A 218 18.79 6.47 14.68
C GLN A 218 18.59 7.49 13.54
N ASN A 219 17.51 8.25 13.58
CA ASN A 219 17.50 9.55 12.90
C ASN A 219 17.34 10.66 13.93
N GLU A 220 17.92 11.83 13.64
CA GLU A 220 17.93 13.00 14.54
C GLU A 220 16.52 13.47 14.95
N ASN A 221 15.49 13.02 14.21
CA ASN A 221 14.10 13.46 14.35
C ASN A 221 13.16 12.40 14.97
N ASN A 222 13.65 11.22 15.35
CA ASN A 222 12.88 10.07 15.87
C ASN A 222 11.70 9.58 14.98
N PHE A 223 11.78 9.71 13.67
CA PHE A 223 10.75 9.18 12.75
C PHE A 223 10.92 7.68 12.49
N PRO A 224 9.83 6.88 12.42
CA PRO A 224 9.91 5.50 11.99
C PRO A 224 10.50 5.36 10.59
N ILE A 225 11.36 4.36 10.42
CA ILE A 225 12.05 4.04 9.18
C ILE A 225 11.77 2.59 8.80
N ILE A 226 11.48 2.34 7.53
CA ILE A 226 11.38 0.99 6.97
C ILE A 226 12.34 0.86 5.84
N CYS A 227 13.20 -0.14 5.94
CA CYS A 227 14.05 -0.48 4.81
C CYS A 227 13.29 -1.40 3.86
N ASP A 228 13.33 -1.08 2.58
CA ASP A 228 12.84 -1.95 1.53
C ASP A 228 13.86 -3.05 1.20
N GLY A 229 13.46 -3.98 0.34
CA GLY A 229 14.31 -5.07 -0.14
C GLY A 229 15.55 -4.63 -0.91
N PHE A 230 15.73 -3.32 -1.16
CA PHE A 230 16.90 -2.72 -1.83
C PHE A 230 17.77 -1.90 -0.87
N CYS A 231 17.55 -2.01 0.44
CA CYS A 231 18.27 -1.26 1.48
C CYS A 231 18.12 0.27 1.36
N ASN A 232 17.08 0.75 0.68
CA ASN A 232 16.63 2.13 0.84
C ASN A 232 15.66 2.16 1.99
N CYS A 233 15.68 3.22 2.80
CA CYS A 233 14.74 3.32 3.90
C CYS A 233 13.78 4.50 3.74
N HIS A 234 12.50 4.17 3.87
CA HIS A 234 11.35 5.04 3.73
C HIS A 234 11.02 5.60 5.12
N MET A 235 10.93 6.93 5.22
CA MET A 235 10.60 7.62 6.45
C MET A 235 9.10 7.87 6.55
N TYR A 236 8.58 7.83 7.77
CA TYR A 236 7.16 8.01 8.06
C TYR A 236 6.98 9.04 9.18
N GLU A 237 5.95 9.88 9.09
CA GLU A 237 5.70 10.95 10.06
C GLU A 237 4.88 10.44 11.26
N ASP A 238 3.56 10.32 11.06
CA ASP A 238 2.60 9.98 12.10
C ASP A 238 1.48 9.09 11.55
N ILE A 239 0.80 8.42 12.48
CA ILE A 239 -0.43 7.67 12.23
C ILE A 239 -1.60 8.66 12.10
N PHE A 240 -2.41 8.48 11.07
CA PHE A 240 -3.58 9.33 10.83
C PHE A 240 -4.82 8.53 10.45
N SER A 241 -5.97 9.18 10.63
CA SER A 241 -7.26 8.75 10.11
C SER A 241 -8.08 9.98 9.75
N ASN A 242 -8.63 10.01 8.53
CA ASN A 242 -9.44 11.09 7.98
C ASN A 242 -10.83 10.57 7.56
N PHE A 243 -11.44 9.71 8.38
CA PHE A 243 -12.72 9.06 8.05
C PHE A 243 -13.87 10.04 7.86
N GLU A 244 -13.80 11.21 8.51
CA GLU A 244 -14.74 12.33 8.35
C GLU A 244 -14.78 12.90 6.94
N LYS A 245 -13.69 12.74 6.14
CA LYS A 245 -13.62 13.27 4.77
C LYS A 245 -14.29 12.36 3.74
N ILE A 246 -14.66 11.13 4.09
CA ILE A 246 -15.16 10.13 3.13
C ILE A 246 -16.36 10.67 2.32
N ASN A 247 -17.34 11.29 2.99
CA ASN A 247 -18.53 11.80 2.29
C ASN A 247 -18.19 12.91 1.28
N TYR A 248 -17.28 13.82 1.65
CA TYR A 248 -16.80 14.85 0.74
C TYR A 248 -16.01 14.25 -0.43
N LEU A 249 -15.10 13.32 -0.15
CA LEU A 249 -14.27 12.66 -1.17
C LEU A 249 -15.13 11.87 -2.17
N LYS A 250 -16.18 11.19 -1.70
CA LYS A 250 -17.16 10.54 -2.57
C LYS A 250 -17.91 11.53 -3.45
N ALA A 251 -18.31 12.68 -2.90
CA ALA A 251 -19.04 13.71 -3.65
C ALA A 251 -18.21 14.27 -4.83
N ILE A 252 -16.88 14.30 -4.70
CA ILE A 252 -15.97 14.69 -5.80
C ILE A 252 -15.51 13.50 -6.66
N GLY A 253 -16.09 12.31 -6.44
CA GLY A 253 -15.94 11.13 -7.29
C GLY A 253 -14.94 10.07 -6.82
N ILE A 254 -14.25 10.24 -5.68
CA ILE A 254 -13.37 9.21 -5.12
C ILE A 254 -14.18 7.96 -4.79
N ASN A 255 -13.74 6.79 -5.26
CA ASN A 255 -14.47 5.53 -5.13
C ASN A 255 -13.64 4.37 -4.57
N ILE A 256 -12.35 4.59 -4.27
CA ILE A 256 -11.48 3.65 -3.57
C ILE A 256 -10.82 4.35 -2.39
N PHE A 257 -10.97 3.81 -1.18
CA PHE A 257 -10.35 4.34 0.02
C PHE A 257 -9.27 3.42 0.56
N THR A 258 -8.05 3.93 0.66
CA THR A 258 -6.87 3.17 1.07
C THR A 258 -6.59 3.32 2.56
N PHE A 259 -6.35 2.18 3.21
CA PHE A 259 -5.72 2.07 4.52
C PHE A 259 -4.27 1.64 4.30
N ASP A 260 -3.32 2.51 4.66
CA ASP A 260 -1.90 2.25 4.48
C ASP A 260 -1.30 1.59 5.72
N PHE A 261 -1.26 0.26 5.69
CA PHE A 261 -0.64 -0.55 6.74
C PHE A 261 0.83 -0.88 6.42
N THR A 262 1.39 -0.39 5.32
CA THR A 262 2.77 -0.71 4.90
C THR A 262 3.76 -0.61 6.06
N PRO A 263 3.71 0.43 6.91
CA PRO A 263 4.65 0.57 8.01
C PRO A 263 4.14 0.17 9.38
N LEU A 264 3.05 -0.58 9.45
CA LEU A 264 2.38 -0.88 10.70
C LEU A 264 2.45 -2.35 11.05
N GLN A 265 2.59 -2.63 12.34
CA GLN A 265 2.46 -4.00 12.82
C GLN A 265 1.04 -4.51 12.60
N SER A 266 0.90 -5.82 12.46
CA SER A 266 -0.36 -6.49 12.12
C SER A 266 -1.52 -6.10 13.06
N TYR A 267 -1.26 -5.89 14.35
CA TYR A 267 -2.28 -5.50 15.34
C TYR A 267 -2.93 -4.13 15.11
N TYR A 268 -2.34 -3.26 14.27
CA TYR A 268 -2.95 -1.97 13.93
C TYR A 268 -4.16 -2.12 12.98
N ILE A 269 -4.21 -3.19 12.20
CA ILE A 269 -5.29 -3.44 11.23
C ILE A 269 -6.65 -3.43 11.94
N PRO A 270 -6.91 -4.28 12.96
CA PRO A 270 -8.20 -4.28 13.63
C PRO A 270 -8.50 -2.97 14.38
N TYR A 271 -7.47 -2.24 14.84
CA TYR A 271 -7.64 -0.92 15.44
C TYR A 271 -8.22 0.11 14.46
N PHE A 272 -7.62 0.25 13.27
CA PHE A 272 -8.11 1.20 12.27
C PHE A 272 -9.48 0.82 11.72
N ILE A 273 -9.74 -0.48 11.55
CA ILE A 273 -11.05 -0.93 11.08
C ILE A 273 -12.12 -0.63 12.11
N ARG A 274 -11.86 -0.86 13.40
CA ARG A 274 -12.77 -0.47 14.47
C ARG A 274 -13.07 1.02 14.43
N LEU A 275 -12.05 1.88 14.36
CA LEU A 275 -12.25 3.33 14.29
C LEU A 275 -13.07 3.71 13.06
N PHE A 276 -12.79 3.10 11.91
CA PHE A 276 -13.56 3.32 10.69
C PHE A 276 -15.02 2.93 10.88
N MET A 277 -15.30 1.75 11.44
CA MET A 277 -16.66 1.29 11.71
C MET A 277 -17.36 2.18 12.72
N GLU A 278 -16.71 2.62 13.80
CA GLU A 278 -17.32 3.53 14.80
C GLU A 278 -17.68 4.90 14.21
N ASN A 279 -16.87 5.41 13.28
CA ASN A 279 -17.10 6.71 12.63
C ASN A 279 -18.10 6.61 11.47
N PHE A 280 -18.10 5.50 10.73
CA PHE A 280 -18.90 5.33 9.52
C PHE A 280 -20.23 4.60 9.75
N SER A 281 -20.30 3.65 10.68
CA SER A 281 -21.54 2.89 10.99
C SER A 281 -22.59 3.69 11.76
N LYS A 282 -22.20 4.75 12.50
CA LYS A 282 -23.15 5.70 13.11
C LYS A 282 -24.05 6.37 12.06
N ASN A 283 -23.60 6.48 10.81
CA ASN A 283 -24.40 7.03 9.71
C ASN A 283 -25.27 5.98 8.99
N PHE A 284 -25.02 4.68 9.18
CA PHE A 284 -25.82 3.59 8.60
C PHE A 284 -26.99 3.16 9.49
N LYS A 285 -26.81 3.17 10.82
CA LYS A 285 -27.90 2.82 11.76
C LYS A 285 -29.01 3.87 11.83
N ASN A 286 -28.74 5.11 11.43
CA ASN A 286 -29.72 6.20 11.41
C ASN A 286 -30.44 6.36 10.05
N LYS A 287 -30.23 5.44 9.10
CA LYS A 287 -30.85 5.46 7.76
C LYS A 287 -31.77 4.25 7.47
N LYS A 288 -32.13 3.48 8.51
CA LYS A 288 -33.24 2.51 8.42
C LYS A 288 -34.47 3.07 9.11
#